data_AF-A0A2W2M8B8-F1
#
_entry.id   AF-A0A2W2M8B8-F1
#
_cell.length_a   1.000
_cell.length_b   1.000
_cell.length_c   1.000
_cell.angle_alpha   90.00
_cell.angle_beta   90.00
_cell.angle_gamma   90.00
#
_symmetry.space_group_name_H-M   'P 1'
#
loop_
_entity.id
_entity.type
_entity.pdbx_description
1 polymer ?
#
loop_
_entity_poly.entity_id
_entity_poly.type
_entity_poly.pdbx_seq_one_letter_code
_entity_poly.pdbx_strand_id
1 'polypeptide(L)'
;GSENPAELEAELTRLRAELGAYRAALSRPFPVAVLHWPKAELTELLTAYAALAAEYPSHETHLATIEASLRELASSGTPNLGIVTGTVPSYEAFAASEGASPSDPALLPQYATTLAARGRAVAWPPQRGAACWCGSGQTYGDCHGTATPARTA
;
A
#
# COMPACT_ATOMS: atom_id res chain seq x y z
N GLY A 1 -4.35 40.53 -25.01
CA GLY A 1 -3.65 39.25 -25.17
C GLY A 1 -2.19 39.56 -25.01
N SER A 2 -1.50 38.90 -24.08
CA SER A 2 -0.09 39.22 -23.86
C SER A 2 0.73 38.73 -25.05
N GLU A 3 1.32 39.66 -25.80
CA GLU A 3 2.26 39.41 -26.88
C GLU A 3 3.71 39.59 -26.40
N ASN A 4 3.94 39.59 -25.08
CA ASN A 4 5.27 39.76 -24.52
C ASN A 4 6.03 38.41 -24.60
N PRO A 5 7.06 38.29 -25.44
CA PRO A 5 7.78 37.03 -25.63
C PRO A 5 8.38 36.49 -24.32
N ALA A 6 8.77 37.37 -23.39
CA ALA A 6 9.31 36.97 -22.09
C ALA A 6 8.25 36.29 -21.19
N GLU A 7 7.00 36.73 -21.25
CA GLU A 7 5.90 36.12 -20.47
C GLU A 7 5.52 34.74 -21.04
N LEU A 8 5.52 34.61 -22.37
CA LEU A 8 5.31 33.34 -23.06
C LEU A 8 6.41 32.32 -22.74
N GLU A 9 7.67 32.74 -22.70
CA GLU A 9 8.79 31.86 -22.32
C GLU A 9 8.72 31.42 -20.85
N ALA A 10 8.32 32.32 -19.95
CA ALA A 10 8.11 32.00 -18.53
C ALA A 10 6.98 30.98 -18.35
N GLU A 11 5.85 31.16 -19.04
CA GLU A 11 4.72 30.24 -18.98
C GLU A 11 5.05 28.87 -19.61
N LEU A 12 5.79 28.85 -20.73
CA LEU A 12 6.27 27.61 -21.35
C LEU A 12 7.20 26.83 -20.40
N THR A 13 8.05 27.54 -19.67
CA THR A 13 8.97 26.96 -18.68
C THR A 13 8.21 26.37 -17.50
N ARG A 14 7.21 27.10 -16.97
CA ARG A 14 6.31 26.62 -15.92
C ARG A 14 5.56 25.36 -16.35
N LEU A 15 4.95 25.36 -17.53
CA LEU A 15 4.21 24.21 -18.06
C LEU A 15 5.10 22.99 -18.26
N ARG A 16 6.35 23.18 -18.72
CA ARG A 16 7.33 22.10 -18.83
C ARG A 16 7.73 21.54 -17.46
N ALA A 17 7.89 22.39 -16.45
CA ALA A 17 8.17 21.95 -15.09
C ALA A 17 6.98 21.18 -14.48
N GLU A 18 5.75 21.64 -14.71
CA GLU A 18 4.53 20.97 -14.28
C GLU A 18 4.35 19.61 -14.96
N LEU A 19 4.53 19.55 -16.28
CA LEU A 19 4.52 18.29 -17.05
C LEU A 19 5.64 17.33 -16.61
N GLY A 20 6.82 17.86 -16.27
CA GLY A 20 7.94 17.08 -15.74
C GLY A 20 7.61 16.47 -14.37
N ALA A 21 7.03 17.25 -13.47
CA ALA A 21 6.59 16.78 -12.15
C ALA A 21 5.49 15.72 -12.27
N TYR A 22 4.52 15.93 -13.17
CA TYR A 22 3.44 14.98 -13.43
C TYR A 22 3.97 13.65 -14.00
N ARG A 23 4.86 13.70 -15.00
CA ARG A 23 5.52 12.50 -15.54
C ARG A 23 6.38 11.78 -14.50
N ALA A 24 7.11 12.51 -13.66
CA ALA A 24 7.91 11.91 -12.60
C ALA A 24 7.04 11.22 -11.54
N ALA A 25 5.86 11.76 -11.23
CA ALA A 25 4.89 11.12 -10.34
C ALA A 25 4.33 9.81 -10.93
N LEU A 26 4.04 9.80 -12.24
CA LEU A 26 3.56 8.61 -12.97
C LEU A 26 4.67 7.57 -13.21
N SER A 27 5.94 7.99 -13.27
CA SER A 27 7.11 7.15 -13.51
C SER A 27 7.75 6.60 -12.24
N ARG A 28 7.20 6.86 -11.04
CA ARG A 28 7.71 6.21 -9.83
C ARG A 28 7.49 4.70 -9.96
N PRO A 29 8.50 3.86 -9.66
CA PRO A 29 8.28 2.42 -9.57
C PRO A 29 7.10 2.16 -8.63
N PHE A 30 6.20 1.26 -9.02
CA PHE A 30 5.09 0.87 -8.16
C PHE A 30 5.62 0.52 -6.78
N PRO A 31 4.97 0.99 -5.70
CA PRO A 31 5.46 0.74 -4.38
C PRO A 31 5.49 -0.77 -4.14
N VAL A 32 6.54 -1.25 -3.45
CA VAL A 32 6.51 -2.59 -2.88
C VAL A 32 5.42 -2.55 -1.82
N ALA A 33 4.28 -3.19 -2.13
CA ALA A 33 3.07 -3.07 -1.35
C ALA A 33 2.71 -4.38 -0.65
N VAL A 34 2.32 -4.28 0.62
CA VAL A 34 1.84 -5.41 1.40
C VAL A 34 0.32 -5.36 1.50
N LEU A 35 -0.32 -6.53 1.38
CA LEU A 35 -1.78 -6.66 1.46
C LEU A 35 -2.27 -6.56 2.89
N HIS A 36 -3.19 -5.63 3.11
CA HIS A 36 -3.94 -5.46 4.35
C HIS A 36 -5.39 -5.94 4.16
N TRP A 37 -5.88 -6.68 5.14
CA TRP A 37 -7.27 -7.12 5.23
C TRP A 37 -7.91 -6.47 6.44
N PRO A 38 -8.92 -5.59 6.27
CA PRO A 38 -9.72 -5.13 7.39
C PRO A 38 -10.37 -6.31 8.13
N LYS A 39 -10.57 -6.20 9.44
CA LYS A 39 -11.09 -7.29 10.28
C LYS A 39 -12.36 -7.97 9.73
N ALA A 40 -13.32 -7.18 9.24
CA ALA A 40 -14.55 -7.70 8.67
C ALA A 40 -14.27 -8.53 7.40
N GLU A 41 -13.47 -7.98 6.49
CA GLU A 41 -13.08 -8.64 5.24
C GLU A 41 -12.25 -9.91 5.49
N LEU A 42 -11.35 -9.89 6.48
CA LEU A 42 -10.59 -11.09 6.84
C LEU A 42 -11.49 -12.19 7.40
N THR A 43 -12.47 -11.81 8.22
CA THR A 43 -13.44 -12.77 8.77
C THR A 43 -14.28 -13.38 7.65
N GLU A 44 -14.75 -12.57 6.71
CA GLU A 44 -15.50 -13.03 5.55
C GLU A 44 -14.66 -13.94 4.65
N LEU A 45 -13.41 -13.56 4.35
CA LEU A 45 -12.46 -14.33 3.56
C LEU A 45 -12.25 -15.72 4.15
N LEU A 46 -11.99 -15.81 5.46
CA LEU A 46 -11.74 -17.09 6.14
C LEU A 46 -13.01 -17.93 6.32
N THR A 47 -14.19 -17.30 6.34
CA THR A 47 -15.47 -18.00 6.35
C THR A 47 -15.74 -18.67 4.99
N ALA A 48 -15.45 -17.98 3.89
CA ALA A 48 -15.63 -18.51 2.54
C ALA A 48 -14.50 -19.48 2.12
N TYR A 49 -13.26 -19.21 2.54
CA TYR A 49 -12.05 -19.90 2.09
C TYR A 49 -11.19 -20.34 3.28
N ALA A 50 -11.67 -21.32 4.04
CA ALA A 50 -11.00 -21.82 5.26
C ALA A 50 -9.55 -22.31 5.04
N ALA A 51 -9.18 -22.69 3.81
CA ALA A 51 -7.81 -23.06 3.44
C ALA A 51 -6.79 -21.93 3.68
N LEU A 52 -7.23 -20.67 3.62
CA LEU A 52 -6.37 -19.49 3.86
C LEU A 52 -6.11 -19.22 5.35
N ALA A 53 -6.71 -19.98 6.28
CA ALA A 53 -6.50 -19.78 7.71
C ALA A 53 -5.04 -20.02 8.14
N ALA A 54 -4.28 -20.82 7.39
CA ALA A 54 -2.84 -21.00 7.62
C ALA A 54 -2.03 -19.72 7.34
N GLU A 55 -2.43 -18.95 6.32
CA GLU A 55 -1.81 -17.66 5.97
C GLU A 55 -2.23 -16.55 6.94
N TYR A 56 -3.43 -16.65 7.50
CA TYR A 56 -4.00 -15.66 8.41
C TYR A 56 -4.48 -16.28 9.74
N PRO A 57 -3.57 -16.62 10.66
CA PRO A 57 -3.93 -17.22 11.94
C PRO A 57 -4.84 -16.33 12.81
N SER A 58 -4.62 -15.01 12.76
CA SER A 58 -5.49 -14.01 13.37
C SER A 58 -5.31 -12.64 12.71
N HIS A 59 -6.28 -11.74 12.90
CA HIS A 59 -6.18 -10.37 12.40
C HIS A 59 -5.02 -9.61 13.05
N GLU A 60 -4.79 -9.81 14.35
CA GLU A 60 -3.70 -9.16 15.08
C GLU A 60 -2.34 -9.65 14.59
N THR A 61 -2.19 -10.95 14.32
CA THR A 61 -0.98 -11.52 13.71
C THR A 61 -0.76 -10.97 12.31
N HIS A 62 -1.82 -10.86 11.51
CA HIS A 62 -1.77 -10.27 10.17
C HIS A 62 -1.22 -8.84 10.21
N LEU A 63 -1.75 -7.98 11.09
CA LEU A 63 -1.28 -6.61 11.24
C LEU A 63 0.19 -6.53 11.70
N ALA A 64 0.58 -7.37 12.66
CA ALA A 64 1.96 -7.42 13.14
C ALA A 64 2.94 -7.86 12.04
N THR A 65 2.56 -8.86 11.24
CA THR A 65 3.35 -9.33 10.09
C THR A 65 3.53 -8.23 9.04
N ILE A 66 2.47 -7.49 8.69
CA ILE A 66 2.57 -6.37 7.75
C ILE A 66 3.60 -5.34 8.23
N GLU A 67 3.47 -4.88 9.49
CA GLU A 67 4.38 -3.86 10.04
C GLU A 67 5.82 -4.36 10.10
N ALA A 68 6.03 -5.62 10.49
CA ALA A 68 7.36 -6.23 10.54
C ALA A 68 8.00 -6.31 9.15
N SER A 69 7.27 -6.82 8.15
CA SER A 69 7.77 -6.91 6.77
C SER A 69 8.10 -5.54 6.18
N LEU A 70 7.26 -4.52 6.43
CA LEU A 70 7.53 -3.15 5.95
C LEU A 70 8.77 -2.55 6.62
N ARG A 71 8.98 -2.79 7.92
CA ARG A 71 10.18 -2.34 8.62
C ARG A 71 11.44 -3.04 8.13
N GLU A 72 11.36 -4.33 7.85
CA GLU A 72 12.47 -5.10 7.27
C GLU A 72 12.84 -4.61 5.86
N LEU A 73 11.84 -4.37 5.01
CA LEU A 73 12.05 -3.81 3.68
C LEU A 73 12.65 -2.39 3.76
N ALA A 74 12.20 -1.56 4.70
CA ALA A 74 12.74 -0.23 4.87
C ALA A 74 14.18 -0.25 5.41
N SER A 75 14.49 -1.13 6.36
CA SER A 75 15.84 -1.24 6.92
C SER A 75 16.85 -1.80 5.93
N SER A 76 16.40 -2.62 4.98
CA SER A 76 17.21 -3.08 3.83
C SER A 76 17.36 -2.03 2.72
N GLY A 77 16.77 -0.84 2.88
CA GLY A 77 16.89 0.27 1.94
C GLY A 77 15.92 0.23 0.77
N THR A 78 14.88 -0.61 0.83
CA THR A 78 13.82 -0.65 -0.19
C THR A 78 13.01 0.65 -0.14
N PRO A 79 13.04 1.49 -1.19
CA PRO A 79 12.27 2.73 -1.22
C PRO A 79 10.81 2.46 -1.60
N ASN A 80 9.96 3.48 -1.45
CA ASN A 80 8.56 3.47 -1.92
C ASN A 80 7.77 2.27 -1.40
N LEU A 81 7.66 2.12 -0.08
CA LEU A 81 6.82 1.07 0.51
C LEU A 81 5.38 1.54 0.61
N GLY A 82 4.45 0.59 0.51
CA GLY A 82 3.03 0.89 0.62
C GLY A 82 2.21 -0.25 1.18
N ILE A 83 0.94 0.07 1.42
CA ILE A 83 -0.07 -0.88 1.87
C ILE A 83 -1.25 -0.79 0.93
N VAL A 84 -1.73 -1.94 0.47
CA VAL A 84 -2.97 -2.05 -0.32
C VAL A 84 -4.03 -2.74 0.51
N THR A 85 -5.24 -2.20 0.49
CA THR A 85 -6.37 -2.78 1.23
C THR A 85 -7.20 -3.66 0.32
N GLY A 86 -7.32 -4.94 0.68
CA GLY A 86 -8.16 -5.92 -0.01
C GLY A 86 -9.62 -5.89 0.46
N THR A 87 -10.52 -6.30 -0.43
CA THR A 87 -11.91 -6.67 -0.09
C THR A 87 -12.26 -8.00 -0.75
N VAL A 88 -13.04 -8.84 -0.09
CA VAL A 88 -13.40 -10.19 -0.58
C VAL A 88 -14.00 -10.12 -1.98
N PRO A 89 -14.97 -9.24 -2.29
CA PRO A 89 -15.53 -9.17 -3.64
C PRO A 89 -14.48 -8.83 -4.72
N SER A 90 -13.55 -7.93 -4.41
CA SER A 90 -12.51 -7.55 -5.38
C SER A 90 -11.42 -8.60 -5.55
N TYR A 91 -11.16 -9.40 -4.50
CA TYR A 91 -10.24 -10.54 -4.56
C TYR A 91 -10.85 -11.70 -5.34
N GLU A 92 -12.13 -12.00 -5.12
CA GLU A 92 -12.87 -13.00 -5.89
C GLU A 92 -12.97 -12.62 -7.36
N ALA A 93 -13.24 -11.35 -7.66
CA ALA A 93 -13.23 -10.85 -9.03
C ALA A 93 -11.86 -11.00 -9.69
N PHE A 94 -10.77 -10.78 -8.93
CA PHE A 94 -9.41 -11.02 -9.41
C PHE A 94 -9.12 -12.51 -9.64
N ALA A 95 -9.48 -13.38 -8.69
CA ALA A 95 -9.33 -14.83 -8.85
C ALA A 95 -10.07 -15.35 -10.08
N ALA A 96 -11.30 -14.88 -10.30
CA ALA A 96 -12.08 -15.21 -11.47
C ALA A 96 -11.41 -14.72 -12.77
N SER A 97 -10.82 -13.52 -12.79
CA SER A 97 -10.12 -13.02 -13.98
C SER A 97 -8.82 -13.78 -14.29
N GLU A 98 -8.16 -14.31 -13.26
CA GLU A 98 -6.96 -15.14 -13.41
C GLU A 98 -7.29 -16.63 -13.66
N GLY A 99 -8.56 -17.02 -13.64
CA GLY A 99 -8.98 -18.42 -13.75
C GLY A 99 -8.47 -19.31 -12.60
N ALA A 100 -8.20 -18.70 -11.44
CA ALA A 100 -7.65 -19.35 -10.26
C ALA A 100 -8.70 -19.51 -9.15
N SER A 101 -8.44 -20.41 -8.20
CA SER A 101 -9.28 -20.52 -7.00
C SER A 101 -8.94 -19.40 -6.01
N PRO A 102 -9.93 -18.70 -5.43
CA PRO A 102 -9.67 -17.75 -4.33
C PRO A 102 -9.05 -18.42 -3.09
N SER A 103 -9.15 -19.76 -2.97
CA SER A 103 -8.52 -20.51 -1.88
C SER A 103 -7.02 -20.76 -2.07
N ASP A 104 -6.44 -20.40 -3.22
CA ASP A 104 -5.02 -20.58 -3.52
C ASP A 104 -4.19 -19.45 -2.85
N PRO A 105 -3.33 -19.75 -1.86
CA PRO A 105 -2.53 -18.74 -1.19
C PRO A 105 -1.53 -18.04 -2.13
N ALA A 106 -1.12 -18.68 -3.24
CA ALA A 106 -0.21 -18.07 -4.21
C ALA A 106 -0.83 -16.87 -4.94
N LEU A 107 -2.16 -16.70 -4.87
CA LEU A 107 -2.88 -15.61 -5.50
C LEU A 107 -2.81 -14.29 -4.69
N LEU A 108 -2.65 -14.37 -3.37
CA LEU A 108 -2.60 -13.21 -2.47
C LEU A 108 -1.51 -12.18 -2.85
N PRO A 109 -0.24 -12.55 -3.09
CA PRO A 109 0.79 -11.58 -3.50
C PRO A 109 0.54 -10.99 -4.90
N GLN A 110 -0.07 -11.76 -5.81
CA GLN A 110 -0.41 -11.30 -7.16
C GLN A 110 -1.54 -10.26 -7.12
N TYR A 111 -2.54 -10.51 -6.26
CA TYR A 111 -3.62 -9.57 -5.99
C TYR A 111 -3.08 -8.26 -5.40
N ALA A 112 -2.17 -8.34 -4.41
CA ALA A 112 -1.52 -7.17 -3.82
C ALA A 112 -0.78 -6.33 -4.88
N THR A 113 -0.02 -7.01 -5.74
CA THR A 113 0.70 -6.38 -6.87
C THR A 113 -0.27 -5.70 -7.83
N THR A 114 -1.39 -6.34 -8.14
CA THR A 114 -2.43 -5.77 -9.02
C THR A 114 -3.07 -4.51 -8.42
N LEU A 115 -3.35 -4.50 -7.12
CA LEU A 115 -3.83 -3.31 -6.42
C LEU A 115 -2.80 -2.18 -6.45
N ALA A 116 -1.52 -2.49 -6.22
CA ALA A 116 -0.45 -1.50 -6.27
C ALA A 116 -0.28 -0.92 -7.69
N ALA A 117 -0.32 -1.78 -8.72
CA ALA A 117 -0.26 -1.40 -10.12
C ALA A 117 -1.43 -0.46 -10.53
N ARG A 118 -2.58 -0.60 -9.88
CA ARG A 118 -3.76 0.26 -10.05
C ARG A 118 -3.71 1.53 -9.20
N GLY A 119 -2.59 1.84 -8.56
CA GLY A 119 -2.42 3.04 -7.73
C GLY A 119 -3.24 3.02 -6.44
N ARG A 120 -3.61 1.84 -5.93
CA ARG A 120 -4.41 1.70 -4.70
C ARG A 120 -3.58 1.64 -3.43
N ALA A 121 -2.26 1.71 -3.55
CA ALA A 121 -1.35 1.66 -2.42
C ALA A 121 -1.33 3.00 -1.67
N VAL A 122 -1.44 2.94 -0.35
CA VAL A 122 -1.20 4.06 0.57
C VAL A 122 0.26 3.99 1.02
N ALA A 123 0.94 5.14 1.06
CA ALA A 123 2.35 5.21 1.44
C ALA A 123 2.59 4.75 2.89
N TRP A 124 3.67 4.01 3.11
CA TRP A 124 4.18 3.65 4.42
C TRP A 124 5.64 4.12 4.56
N PRO A 125 6.06 4.66 5.72
CA PRO A 125 5.23 4.93 6.88
C PRO A 125 4.27 6.10 6.65
N PRO A 126 3.09 6.10 7.30
CA PRO A 126 2.21 7.26 7.33
C PRO A 126 2.95 8.51 7.84
N GLN A 127 2.50 9.69 7.40
CA GLN A 127 3.05 10.96 7.89
C GLN A 127 2.87 11.09 9.42
N ARG A 128 3.75 11.86 10.08
CA ARG A 128 3.64 12.10 11.52
C ARG A 128 2.26 12.66 11.87
N GLY A 129 1.60 12.05 12.86
CA GLY A 129 0.26 12.44 13.30
C GLY A 129 -0.89 11.91 12.43
N ALA A 130 -0.59 11.26 11.30
CA ALA A 130 -1.61 10.60 10.49
C ALA A 130 -2.20 9.38 11.23
N ALA A 131 -3.43 9.03 10.89
CA ALA A 131 -4.09 7.82 11.37
C ALA A 131 -3.27 6.57 11.00
N CYS A 132 -3.35 5.55 11.85
CA CYS A 132 -2.71 4.28 11.59
C CYS A 132 -3.38 3.56 10.42
N TRP A 133 -2.54 2.95 9.57
CA TRP A 133 -2.98 2.23 8.37
C TRP A 133 -3.89 1.04 8.66
N CYS A 134 -3.86 0.50 9.89
CA CYS A 134 -4.70 -0.62 10.32
C CYS A 134 -6.18 -0.24 10.55
N GLY A 135 -6.53 1.04 10.47
CA GLY A 135 -7.91 1.50 10.66
C GLY A 135 -8.39 1.57 12.12
N SER A 136 -7.50 1.51 13.11
CA SER A 136 -7.85 1.60 14.54
C SER A 136 -8.38 2.97 14.97
N GLY A 137 -8.21 4.01 14.14
CA GLY A 137 -8.53 5.40 14.49
C GLY A 137 -7.47 6.10 15.36
N GLN A 138 -6.52 5.36 15.92
CA GLN A 138 -5.35 5.95 16.60
C GLN A 138 -4.35 6.50 15.59
N THR A 139 -3.46 7.39 16.04
CA THR A 139 -2.34 7.83 15.21
C THR A 139 -1.38 6.67 14.95
N TYR A 140 -0.65 6.70 13.83
CA TYR A 140 0.37 5.69 13.55
C TYR A 140 1.40 5.61 14.68
N GLY A 141 1.89 6.74 15.19
CA GLY A 141 2.89 6.80 16.25
C GLY A 141 2.45 6.15 17.58
N ASP A 142 1.17 6.22 17.91
CA ASP A 142 0.60 5.63 19.13
C ASP A 142 0.13 4.17 18.94
N CYS A 143 0.16 3.68 17.70
CA CYS A 143 -0.29 2.33 17.33
C CYS A 143 0.91 1.50 16.83
N HIS A 144 1.01 1.24 15.53
CA HIS A 144 2.07 0.42 14.94
C HIS A 144 3.43 1.14 14.81
N GLY A 145 3.44 2.46 14.99
CA GLY A 145 4.64 3.31 15.01
C GLY A 145 5.40 3.32 16.34
N THR A 146 4.86 2.68 17.39
CA THR A 146 5.42 2.69 18.75
C THR A 146 6.76 1.95 18.89
N ALA A 147 7.11 1.10 17.93
CA ALA A 147 8.40 0.40 17.92
C ALA A 147 9.54 1.33 17.47
N THR A 148 10.08 2.09 18.42
CA THR A 148 11.52 2.36 18.45
C THR A 148 12.12 1.38 19.46
N PRO A 149 12.78 0.27 19.04
CA PRO A 149 13.61 -0.46 19.97
C PRO A 149 14.68 0.51 20.48
N ALA A 150 14.79 0.62 21.81
CA ALA A 150 15.82 1.41 22.46
C ALA A 150 17.19 1.00 21.89
N ARG A 151 17.92 1.95 21.30
CA ARG A 151 19.35 1.79 21.02
C ARG A 151 20.03 1.45 22.35
N THR A 152 20.41 0.19 22.54
CA THR A 152 21.30 -0.20 23.62
C THR A 152 22.65 0.46 23.34
N ALA A 153 23.10 1.28 24.28
CA ALA A 153 24.39 1.99 24.25
C ALA A 153 25.55 1.05 24.54
#